data_AF-A0A7W1C3V8-F1
#
_entry.id   AF-A0A7W1C3V8-F1
#
_cell.length_a   1.000
_cell.length_b   1.000
_cell.length_c   1.000
_cell.angle_alpha   90.00
_cell.angle_beta   90.00
_cell.angle_gamma   90.00
#
_symmetry.space_group_name_H-M   'P 1'
#
loop_
_entity.id
_entity.type
_entity.pdbx_description
1 polymer ?
#
loop_
_entity_poly.entity_id
_entity_poly.type
_entity_poly.pdbx_seq_one_letter_code
_entity_poly.pdbx_strand_id
1 'polypeptide(L)'
;MDPAKVPPGGVRARCSICGGVIPVPEPSAEAIAAGPQPPPPPSRTTGQYSRKTPAMGIPASVTPPAGVPRTTPPVPAIAAPPEPAPTFRAAATPAQAAPEFEEPSAPPMVPPPSGVPGPTTSINPYLARDPDVRAKRLARALISDIVTYYPEKHADALAAGSLKQTFSEEIKKSYEEYVAQIGQAFAESTTHFKDALNEVLGEGKRIF
;
A
#
# COMPACT_ATOMS: atom_id res chain seq x y z
N MET A 1 -8.99 16.13 -7.51
CA MET A 1 -10.13 16.98 -7.91
C MET A 1 -9.77 18.39 -7.51
N ASP A 2 -9.67 19.29 -8.49
CA ASP A 2 -9.34 20.69 -8.23
C ASP A 2 -10.60 21.41 -7.72
N PRO A 3 -10.60 21.94 -6.49
CA PRO A 3 -11.80 22.53 -5.87
C PRO A 3 -12.29 23.78 -6.62
N ALA A 4 -11.44 24.43 -7.41
CA ALA A 4 -11.82 25.59 -8.22
C ALA A 4 -12.68 25.23 -9.46
N LYS A 5 -12.85 23.93 -9.77
CA LYS A 5 -13.57 23.45 -10.97
C LYS A 5 -14.96 22.89 -10.67
N VAL A 6 -15.47 23.09 -9.46
CA VAL A 6 -16.80 22.63 -9.02
C VAL A 6 -17.82 23.76 -9.27
N PRO A 7 -18.81 23.58 -10.17
CA PRO A 7 -19.87 24.57 -10.39
C PRO A 7 -20.81 24.69 -9.19
N PRO A 8 -21.53 25.83 -9.06
CA PRO A 8 -22.54 26.02 -8.03
C PRO A 8 -23.69 25.02 -8.26
N GLY A 9 -23.83 24.05 -7.36
CA GLY A 9 -24.65 22.85 -7.51
C GLY A 9 -23.95 21.53 -7.17
N GLY A 10 -22.63 21.57 -6.95
CA GLY A 10 -21.82 20.38 -6.65
C GLY A 10 -21.57 19.49 -7.88
N VAL A 11 -20.68 18.51 -7.74
CA VAL A 11 -20.36 17.56 -8.83
C VAL A 11 -20.64 16.14 -8.38
N ARG A 12 -21.19 15.35 -9.29
CA ARG A 12 -21.32 13.90 -9.12
C ARG A 12 -20.04 13.22 -9.60
N ALA A 13 -19.16 12.83 -8.67
CA ALA A 13 -17.95 12.10 -8.99
C ALA A 13 -18.26 10.60 -9.16
N ARG A 14 -17.73 9.97 -10.20
CA ARG A 14 -17.79 8.51 -10.36
C ARG A 14 -16.53 7.88 -9.78
N CYS A 15 -16.72 6.90 -8.89
CA CYS A 15 -15.63 6.08 -8.39
C CYS A 15 -15.11 5.18 -9.51
N SER A 16 -13.83 5.27 -9.84
CA SER A 16 -13.17 4.42 -10.84
C SER A 16 -13.10 2.94 -10.44
N ILE A 17 -13.29 2.64 -9.15
CA ILE A 17 -13.14 1.30 -8.58
C ILE A 17 -14.46 0.53 -8.58
N CYS A 18 -15.58 1.20 -8.30
CA CYS A 18 -16.89 0.54 -8.16
C CYS A 18 -18.00 1.14 -9.04
N GLY A 19 -17.72 2.21 -9.80
CA GLY A 19 -18.71 2.88 -10.64
C GLY A 19 -19.77 3.68 -9.88
N GLY A 20 -19.76 3.64 -8.54
CA GLY A 20 -20.68 4.39 -7.69
C GLY A 20 -20.57 5.90 -7.91
N VAL A 21 -21.71 6.59 -7.88
CA VAL A 21 -21.78 8.04 -8.06
C VAL A 21 -21.88 8.72 -6.70
N ILE A 22 -20.85 9.47 -6.32
CA ILE A 22 -20.73 10.15 -5.02
C ILE A 22 -21.04 11.65 -5.23
N PRO A 23 -22.01 12.23 -4.52
CA PRO A 23 -22.23 13.67 -4.54
C PRO A 23 -21.09 14.38 -3.79
N VAL A 24 -20.40 15.30 -4.47
CA VAL A 24 -19.44 16.22 -3.86
C VAL A 24 -20.20 17.50 -3.54
N PRO A 25 -20.51 17.78 -2.26
CA PRO A 25 -21.18 19.01 -1.86
C PRO A 25 -20.24 20.22 -2.08
N GLU A 26 -20.83 21.40 -2.16
CA GLU A 26 -20.06 22.64 -2.23
C GLU A 26 -19.14 22.79 -1.00
N PRO A 27 -17.91 23.28 -1.16
CA PRO A 27 -17.13 23.73 -0.03
C PRO A 27 -17.82 24.96 0.55
N SER A 28 -18.65 24.77 1.59
CA SER A 28 -19.18 25.90 2.36
C SER A 28 -18.01 26.71 2.88
N ALA A 29 -18.07 28.03 2.75
CA ALA A 29 -16.99 28.96 3.10
C ALA A 29 -16.50 28.81 4.57
N GLU A 30 -17.29 28.17 5.44
CA GLU A 30 -16.92 27.84 6.82
C GLU A 30 -15.81 26.77 6.92
N ALA A 31 -15.64 25.88 5.94
CA ALA A 31 -14.67 24.78 6.03
C ALA A 31 -13.23 25.18 5.69
N ILE A 32 -13.00 26.34 5.06
CA ILE A 32 -11.65 26.80 4.69
C ILE A 32 -10.99 27.59 5.84
N ALA A 33 -11.77 28.05 6.84
CA ALA A 33 -11.24 28.80 7.98
C ALA A 33 -10.81 27.91 9.17
N ALA A 34 -11.24 26.64 9.21
CA ALA A 34 -10.88 25.70 10.26
C ALA A 34 -9.74 24.78 9.80
N GLY A 35 -8.51 25.31 9.81
CA GLY A 35 -7.32 24.45 9.79
C GLY A 35 -7.38 23.40 10.91
N PRO A 36 -6.67 22.27 10.79
CA PRO A 36 -6.68 21.21 11.80
C PRO A 36 -6.29 21.81 13.16
N GLN A 37 -7.25 21.87 14.09
CA GLN A 37 -6.94 22.27 15.45
C GLN A 37 -6.01 21.19 16.05
N PRO A 38 -4.86 21.60 16.63
CA PRO A 38 -4.03 20.66 17.36
C PRO A 38 -4.86 20.05 18.51
N PRO A 39 -4.66 18.76 18.82
CA PRO A 39 -5.36 18.14 19.93
C PRO A 39 -5.08 18.93 21.22
N PRO A 40 -6.08 19.08 22.11
CA PRO A 40 -5.87 19.75 23.38
C PRO A 40 -4.79 19.01 24.19
N PRO A 41 -3.90 19.71 24.89
CA PRO A 41 -2.90 19.07 25.72
C PRO A 41 -3.59 18.24 26.82
N PRO A 42 -3.03 17.07 27.20
CA PRO A 42 -3.59 16.29 28.30
C PRO A 42 -3.55 17.11 29.58
N SER A 43 -4.70 17.20 30.26
CA SER A 43 -4.80 17.82 31.58
C SER A 43 -3.83 17.13 32.53
N ARG A 44 -2.81 17.87 32.98
CA ARG A 44 -1.93 17.43 34.06
C ARG A 44 -2.75 17.40 35.35
N THR A 45 -3.20 16.21 35.72
CA THR A 45 -3.66 15.90 37.08
C THR A 45 -2.46 16.01 38.02
N THR A 46 -2.34 17.16 38.66
CA THR A 46 -1.46 17.39 39.79
C THR A 46 -2.07 16.69 41.00
N GLY A 47 -1.50 15.56 41.44
CA GLY A 47 -2.08 14.80 42.55
C GLY A 47 -1.21 13.67 43.07
N GLN A 48 -0.19 14.04 43.85
CA GLN A 48 0.31 13.31 45.02
C GLN A 48 0.68 11.82 44.84
N TYR A 49 1.96 11.57 44.56
CA TYR A 49 2.64 10.41 45.16
C TYR A 49 3.89 10.88 45.89
N SER A 50 3.72 10.94 47.21
CA SER A 50 4.76 11.05 48.22
C SER A 50 5.73 9.88 48.07
N ARG A 51 6.99 10.17 47.73
CA ARG A 51 8.11 9.30 48.10
C ARG A 51 9.22 10.15 48.69
N LYS A 52 9.42 9.94 49.99
CA LYS A 52 10.61 10.31 50.75
C LYS A 52 11.80 9.56 50.17
N THR A 53 12.88 10.28 49.82
CA THR A 53 14.24 9.73 49.85
C THR A 53 15.26 10.85 50.13
N PRO A 54 16.34 10.54 50.87
CA PRO A 54 17.23 11.52 51.50
C PRO A 54 18.36 12.03 50.58
N ALA A 55 19.01 13.06 51.10
CA ALA A 55 20.09 13.86 50.52
C ALA A 55 21.43 13.12 50.33
N MET A 56 22.02 13.35 49.16
CA MET A 56 23.46 13.33 48.81
C MET A 56 23.49 14.05 47.44
N GLY A 57 24.28 15.06 47.12
CA GLY A 57 25.54 15.56 47.64
C GLY A 57 26.38 15.94 46.41
N ILE A 58 26.78 17.22 46.34
CA ILE A 58 27.93 17.81 45.60
C ILE A 58 27.83 18.05 44.06
N PRO A 59 28.65 18.97 43.46
CA PRO A 59 28.13 20.18 42.79
C PRO A 59 28.78 20.45 41.40
N ALA A 60 28.57 21.68 40.93
CA ALA A 60 29.43 22.48 40.05
C ALA A 60 29.19 22.44 38.53
N SER A 61 28.61 23.57 38.09
CA SER A 61 28.81 24.33 36.85
C SER A 61 29.97 23.93 35.95
N VAL A 62 29.68 23.76 34.66
CA VAL A 62 30.60 24.11 33.57
C VAL A 62 29.80 24.76 32.44
N THR A 63 30.10 26.03 32.19
CA THR A 63 29.74 26.79 30.98
C THR A 63 31.05 27.09 30.20
N PRO A 64 30.98 27.60 28.97
CA PRO A 64 31.30 26.94 27.71
C PRO A 64 32.73 27.25 27.19
N PRO A 65 33.06 26.88 25.94
CA PRO A 65 33.36 27.96 25.01
C PRO A 65 32.70 27.85 23.62
N ALA A 66 32.68 29.01 22.98
CA ALA A 66 32.12 29.35 21.69
C ALA A 66 32.87 28.75 20.48
N GLY A 67 32.11 28.57 19.40
CA GLY A 67 32.47 29.03 18.06
C GLY A 67 33.54 28.27 17.27
N VAL A 68 33.10 27.55 16.23
CA VAL A 68 33.69 27.66 14.88
C VAL A 68 32.61 27.43 13.81
N PRO A 69 32.57 28.23 12.73
CA PRO A 69 31.72 27.98 11.58
C PRO A 69 32.28 26.82 10.74
N ARG A 70 31.44 25.83 10.40
CA ARG A 70 31.81 24.82 9.40
C ARG A 70 31.44 25.32 8.02
N THR A 71 32.49 25.55 7.25
CA THR A 71 32.57 25.81 5.82
C THR A 71 31.81 24.74 5.04
N THR A 72 30.93 25.20 4.15
CA THR A 72 30.22 24.40 3.14
C THR A 72 31.19 23.89 2.08
N PRO A 73 31.15 22.59 1.70
CA PRO A 73 31.83 22.11 0.50
C PRO A 73 31.06 22.54 -0.77
N PRO A 74 31.76 22.83 -1.88
CA PRO A 74 31.13 23.19 -3.15
C PRO A 74 30.47 21.98 -3.82
N VAL A 75 29.27 22.22 -4.35
CA VAL A 75 28.48 21.27 -5.14
C VAL A 75 29.16 21.07 -6.51
N PRO A 76 29.43 19.84 -6.96
CA PRO A 76 29.80 19.61 -8.35
C PRO A 76 28.56 19.75 -9.24
N ALA A 77 28.61 20.70 -10.17
CA ALA A 77 27.65 20.86 -11.24
C ALA A 77 27.78 19.69 -12.22
N ILE A 78 26.81 18.77 -12.20
CA ILE A 78 26.64 17.77 -13.25
C ILE A 78 25.66 18.34 -14.26
N ALA A 79 26.20 18.52 -15.47
CA ALA A 79 25.53 19.00 -16.65
C ALA A 79 24.28 18.17 -17.00
N ALA A 80 23.20 18.87 -17.30
CA ALA A 80 21.98 18.28 -17.83
C ALA A 80 22.25 17.62 -19.20
N PRO A 81 21.73 16.40 -19.46
CA PRO A 81 21.69 15.85 -20.80
C PRO A 81 20.68 16.63 -21.67
N PRO A 82 20.96 16.85 -22.97
CA PRO A 82 20.04 17.56 -23.85
C PRO A 82 18.77 16.73 -24.12
N GLU A 83 17.61 17.39 -24.03
CA GLU A 83 16.32 16.89 -24.50
C GLU A 83 16.37 16.51 -25.98
N PRO A 84 15.90 15.31 -26.39
CA PRO A 84 15.54 15.06 -27.77
C PRO A 84 14.22 15.75 -28.10
N ALA A 85 14.28 16.74 -29.00
CA ALA A 85 13.11 17.41 -29.56
C ALA A 85 12.16 16.40 -30.25
N PRO A 86 10.83 16.45 -30.01
CA PRO A 86 9.88 15.75 -30.86
C PRO A 86 9.80 16.47 -32.21
N THR A 87 10.35 15.84 -33.24
CA THR A 87 10.12 16.25 -34.63
C THR A 87 8.68 15.92 -34.99
N PHE A 88 7.85 16.95 -35.05
CA PHE A 88 6.54 16.88 -35.70
C PHE A 88 6.74 16.48 -37.16
N ARG A 89 6.16 15.34 -37.57
CA ARG A 89 5.96 15.05 -38.99
C ARG A 89 4.46 14.92 -39.25
N ALA A 90 3.86 16.06 -39.59
CA ALA A 90 2.59 16.12 -40.29
C ALA A 90 2.81 15.60 -41.72
N ALA A 91 2.04 14.58 -42.10
CA ALA A 91 1.77 14.23 -43.49
C ALA A 91 0.28 13.82 -43.51
N ALA A 92 -0.58 14.79 -43.77
CA ALA A 92 -1.12 15.08 -45.10
C ALA A 92 -2.00 13.93 -45.60
N THR A 93 -3.30 14.10 -45.35
CA THR A 93 -4.41 13.47 -46.05
C THR A 93 -4.24 13.66 -47.57
N PRO A 94 -4.54 12.62 -48.36
CA PRO A 94 -5.28 12.84 -49.59
C PRO A 94 -6.57 12.02 -49.57
N ALA A 95 -7.66 12.73 -49.82
CA ALA A 95 -8.92 12.15 -50.23
C ALA A 95 -8.75 11.41 -51.57
N GLN A 96 -9.22 10.17 -51.64
CA GLN A 96 -9.69 9.51 -52.87
C GLN A 96 -10.68 8.43 -52.40
N ALA A 97 -11.96 8.70 -52.57
CA ALA A 97 -12.78 8.24 -53.70
C ALA A 97 -13.24 6.79 -53.49
N ALA A 98 -14.53 6.65 -53.24
CA ALA A 98 -15.22 5.37 -53.20
C ALA A 98 -15.04 4.59 -54.51
N PRO A 99 -15.03 3.26 -54.43
CA PRO A 99 -15.89 2.50 -55.31
C PRO A 99 -16.82 1.57 -54.51
N GLU A 100 -18.03 1.54 -55.06
CA GLU A 100 -19.14 0.63 -54.84
C GLU A 100 -18.73 -0.83 -55.12
N PHE A 101 -19.28 -1.75 -54.30
CA PHE A 101 -19.66 -3.13 -54.62
C PHE A 101 -18.63 -4.11 -55.27
N GLU A 102 -18.33 -5.21 -54.57
CA GLU A 102 -18.62 -6.59 -55.02
C GLU A 102 -18.35 -7.63 -53.89
N GLU A 103 -19.37 -8.42 -53.55
CA GLU A 103 -19.26 -9.79 -52.96
C GLU A 103 -18.60 -10.73 -54.01
N PRO A 104 -18.22 -12.01 -53.76
CA PRO A 104 -18.16 -12.82 -52.53
C PRO A 104 -16.83 -13.61 -52.36
N SER A 105 -16.73 -14.38 -51.26
CA SER A 105 -15.93 -15.63 -51.07
C SER A 105 -14.93 -15.62 -49.91
N ALA A 106 -15.18 -16.50 -48.95
CA ALA A 106 -14.33 -16.79 -47.80
C ALA A 106 -13.02 -17.51 -48.18
N PRO A 107 -11.94 -17.31 -47.40
CA PRO A 107 -10.95 -18.35 -47.13
C PRO A 107 -10.65 -18.53 -45.61
N PRO A 108 -9.95 -19.61 -45.21
CA PRO A 108 -10.28 -20.41 -44.04
C PRO A 108 -9.63 -19.95 -42.73
N MET A 109 -10.28 -20.31 -41.63
CA MET A 109 -9.74 -20.25 -40.27
C MET A 109 -8.43 -21.06 -40.16
N VAL A 110 -7.37 -20.40 -39.71
CA VAL A 110 -6.24 -21.04 -39.04
C VAL A 110 -6.48 -20.87 -37.54
N PRO A 111 -6.62 -21.94 -36.73
CA PRO A 111 -6.67 -21.78 -35.29
C PRO A 111 -5.27 -21.39 -34.76
N PRO A 112 -5.14 -20.36 -33.89
CA PRO A 112 -3.89 -20.13 -33.19
C PRO A 112 -3.60 -21.28 -32.21
N PRO A 113 -2.31 -21.58 -31.94
CA PRO A 113 -1.92 -22.70 -31.10
C PRO A 113 -2.42 -22.51 -29.67
N SER A 114 -2.90 -23.60 -29.09
CA SER A 114 -3.26 -23.73 -27.68
C SER A 114 -2.13 -23.22 -26.79
N GLY A 115 -2.31 -22.01 -26.27
CA GLY A 115 -1.53 -21.48 -25.17
C GLY A 115 -1.86 -22.24 -23.89
N VAL A 116 -0.81 -22.78 -23.29
CA VAL A 116 -0.65 -23.26 -21.91
C VAL A 116 -1.71 -22.70 -20.92
N PRO A 117 -2.31 -23.53 -20.04
CA PRO A 117 -3.12 -23.02 -18.93
C PRO A 117 -2.20 -22.34 -17.92
N GLY A 118 -1.97 -21.04 -18.09
CA GLY A 118 -1.52 -20.19 -16.99
C GLY A 118 -2.63 -20.16 -15.92
N PRO A 119 -2.29 -20.03 -14.63
CA PRO A 119 -3.29 -19.97 -13.57
C PRO A 119 -4.18 -18.74 -13.79
N THR A 120 -5.35 -18.99 -14.38
CA THR A 120 -6.41 -18.00 -14.53
C THR A 120 -6.91 -17.68 -13.14
N THR A 121 -6.30 -16.68 -12.50
CA THR A 121 -6.94 -15.99 -11.38
C THR A 121 -8.10 -15.22 -12.00
N SER A 122 -9.20 -15.93 -12.30
CA SER A 122 -10.43 -15.32 -12.74
C SER A 122 -10.92 -14.44 -11.60
N ILE A 123 -10.74 -13.15 -11.78
CA ILE A 123 -11.23 -12.03 -10.96
C ILE A 123 -12.76 -11.96 -11.10
N ASN A 124 -13.44 -13.01 -10.67
CA ASN A 124 -14.89 -12.98 -10.51
C ASN A 124 -15.18 -12.41 -9.12
N PRO A 125 -15.80 -11.22 -9.01
CA PRO A 125 -16.11 -10.59 -7.72
C PRO A 125 -17.10 -11.41 -6.87
N TYR A 126 -17.73 -12.43 -7.45
CA TYR A 126 -18.59 -13.37 -6.72
C TYR A 126 -17.81 -14.44 -5.94
N LEU A 127 -16.65 -14.91 -6.44
CA LEU A 127 -15.74 -15.75 -5.64
C LEU A 127 -15.01 -14.92 -4.57
N ALA A 128 -14.88 -13.60 -4.75
CA ALA A 128 -14.41 -12.69 -3.70
C ALA A 128 -15.40 -12.54 -2.53
N ARG A 129 -16.63 -13.06 -2.69
CA ARG A 129 -17.67 -13.09 -1.64
C ARG A 129 -17.66 -14.40 -0.84
N ASP A 130 -16.92 -15.40 -1.31
CA ASP A 130 -16.78 -16.68 -0.64
C ASP A 130 -15.86 -16.53 0.59
N PRO A 131 -16.31 -16.96 1.79
CA PRO A 131 -15.55 -16.75 3.02
C PRO A 131 -14.18 -17.42 2.99
N ASP A 132 -14.04 -18.58 2.31
CA ASP A 132 -12.77 -19.29 2.15
C ASP A 132 -11.77 -18.49 1.32
N VAL A 133 -12.19 -17.98 0.18
CA VAL A 133 -11.33 -17.19 -0.71
C VAL A 133 -10.93 -15.88 -0.03
N ARG A 134 -11.85 -15.25 0.68
CA ARG A 134 -11.58 -14.05 1.48
C ARG A 134 -10.56 -14.35 2.58
N ALA A 135 -10.73 -15.44 3.33
CA ALA A 135 -9.85 -15.84 4.41
C ALA A 135 -8.44 -16.16 3.91
N LYS A 136 -8.32 -16.95 2.83
CA LYS A 136 -7.03 -17.24 2.19
C LYS A 136 -6.31 -15.97 1.72
N ARG A 137 -7.05 -15.03 1.12
CA ARG A 137 -6.49 -13.74 0.69
C ARG A 137 -6.03 -12.90 1.87
N LEU A 138 -6.83 -12.83 2.94
CA LEU A 138 -6.50 -12.07 4.13
C LEU A 138 -5.24 -12.63 4.81
N ALA A 139 -5.16 -13.95 5.00
CA ALA A 139 -4.00 -14.60 5.58
C ALA A 139 -2.72 -14.29 4.80
N ARG A 140 -2.75 -14.44 3.46
CA ARG A 140 -1.62 -14.10 2.59
C ARG A 140 -1.22 -12.63 2.69
N ALA A 141 -2.19 -11.71 2.76
CA ALA A 141 -1.92 -10.28 2.89
C ALA A 141 -1.21 -9.97 4.22
N LEU A 142 -1.71 -10.50 5.34
CA LEU A 142 -1.11 -10.29 6.66
C LEU A 142 0.30 -10.86 6.75
N ILE A 143 0.55 -12.04 6.19
CA ILE A 143 1.87 -12.68 6.25
C ILE A 143 2.84 -12.01 5.27
N SER A 144 2.36 -11.54 4.12
CA SER A 144 3.16 -10.71 3.21
C SER A 144 3.58 -9.39 3.84
N ASP A 145 2.75 -8.83 4.73
CA ASP A 145 3.07 -7.62 5.48
C ASP A 145 4.27 -7.85 6.41
N ILE A 146 4.31 -8.98 7.12
CA ILE A 146 5.45 -9.38 7.98
C ILE A 146 6.76 -9.40 7.19
N VAL A 147 6.78 -10.01 6.00
CA VAL A 147 7.98 -10.09 5.15
C VAL A 147 8.39 -8.71 4.64
N THR A 148 7.41 -7.88 4.28
CA THR A 148 7.64 -6.51 3.80
C THR A 148 8.27 -5.63 4.86
N TYR A 149 7.85 -5.77 6.12
CA TYR A 149 8.38 -4.99 7.24
C TYR A 149 9.70 -5.52 7.80
N TYR A 150 9.96 -6.81 7.70
CA TYR A 150 11.15 -7.44 8.27
C TYR A 150 11.93 -8.31 7.26
N PRO A 151 12.37 -7.75 6.12
CA PRO A 151 13.04 -8.53 5.07
C PRO A 151 14.38 -9.11 5.54
N GLU A 152 15.14 -8.36 6.34
CA GLU A 152 16.43 -8.83 6.86
C GLU A 152 16.27 -9.97 7.87
N LYS A 153 15.30 -9.85 8.79
CA LYS A 153 14.99 -10.92 9.76
C LYS A 153 14.46 -12.17 9.05
N HIS A 154 13.73 -12.00 7.95
CA HIS A 154 13.21 -13.13 7.16
C HIS A 154 14.36 -13.92 6.52
N ALA A 155 15.31 -13.24 5.89
CA ALA A 155 16.50 -13.87 5.31
C ALA A 155 17.36 -14.58 6.37
N ASP A 156 17.59 -13.93 7.52
CA ASP A 156 18.36 -14.50 8.63
C ASP A 156 17.67 -15.74 9.23
N ALA A 157 16.36 -15.66 9.47
CA ALA A 157 15.58 -16.79 9.99
C ALA A 157 15.44 -17.95 9.00
N LEU A 158 15.43 -17.67 7.68
CA LEU A 158 15.50 -18.69 6.63
C LEU A 158 16.85 -19.41 6.65
N ALA A 159 17.95 -18.68 6.80
CA ALA A 159 19.30 -19.24 6.88
C ALA A 159 19.51 -20.06 8.16
N ALA A 160 19.01 -19.56 9.29
CA ALA A 160 19.11 -20.22 10.59
C ALA A 160 18.08 -21.36 10.79
N GLY A 161 17.05 -21.44 9.94
CA GLY A 161 15.93 -22.37 10.11
C GLY A 161 15.04 -22.07 11.33
N SER A 162 15.13 -20.86 11.87
CA SER A 162 14.44 -20.41 13.10
C SER A 162 13.18 -19.59 12.85
N LEU A 163 12.63 -19.59 11.63
CA LEU A 163 11.43 -18.84 11.21
C LEU A 163 10.29 -18.85 12.22
N LYS A 164 9.96 -20.02 12.79
CA LYS A 164 8.92 -20.17 13.80
C LYS A 164 9.17 -19.34 15.06
N GLN A 165 10.42 -19.32 15.52
CA GLN A 165 10.82 -18.66 16.76
C GLN A 165 10.97 -17.16 16.56
N THR A 166 11.59 -16.76 15.44
CA THR A 166 11.86 -15.35 15.14
C THR A 166 10.58 -14.56 14.86
N PHE A 167 9.58 -15.19 14.24
CA PHE A 167 8.31 -14.55 13.88
C PHE A 167 7.13 -14.99 14.75
N SER A 168 7.33 -15.72 15.85
CA SER A 168 6.20 -16.21 16.66
C SER A 168 5.30 -15.09 17.18
N GLU A 169 5.89 -13.96 17.57
CA GLU A 169 5.15 -12.81 18.10
C GLU A 169 4.32 -12.15 17.00
N GLU A 170 4.91 -11.96 15.82
CA GLU A 170 4.27 -11.34 14.66
C GLU A 170 3.18 -12.23 14.09
N ILE A 171 3.43 -13.54 14.03
CA ILE A 171 2.46 -14.54 13.62
C ILE A 171 1.29 -14.57 14.60
N LYS A 172 1.53 -14.51 15.91
CA LYS A 172 0.45 -14.48 16.91
C LYS A 172 -0.42 -13.23 16.75
N LYS A 173 0.19 -12.05 16.62
CA LYS A 173 -0.54 -10.79 16.40
C LYS A 173 -1.35 -10.81 15.11
N SER A 174 -0.76 -11.32 14.03
CA SER A 174 -1.45 -11.45 12.74
C SER A 174 -2.57 -12.48 12.78
N TYR A 175 -2.42 -13.54 13.59
CA TYR A 175 -3.47 -14.53 13.81
C TYR A 175 -4.65 -13.94 14.60
N GLU A 176 -4.38 -13.14 15.64
CA GLU A 176 -5.44 -12.45 16.40
C GLU A 176 -6.24 -11.50 15.50
N GLU A 177 -5.57 -10.74 14.63
CA GLU A 177 -6.22 -9.88 13.63
C GLU A 177 -7.03 -10.70 12.60
N TYR A 178 -6.47 -11.81 12.12
CA TYR A 178 -7.15 -12.73 11.23
C TYR A 178 -8.45 -13.24 11.87
N VAL A 179 -8.37 -13.75 13.11
CA VAL A 179 -9.54 -14.21 13.88
C VAL A 179 -10.54 -13.08 14.08
N ALA A 180 -10.10 -11.86 14.38
CA ALA A 180 -10.99 -10.71 14.57
C ALA A 180 -11.79 -10.37 13.30
N GLN A 181 -11.20 -10.57 12.11
CA GLN A 181 -11.85 -10.22 10.84
C GLN A 181 -12.72 -11.34 10.23
N ILE A 182 -12.37 -12.62 10.41
CA ILE A 182 -13.13 -13.76 9.84
C ILE A 182 -13.94 -14.53 10.88
N GLY A 183 -13.63 -14.37 12.17
CA GLY A 183 -14.27 -15.06 13.28
C GLY A 183 -13.53 -16.34 13.70
N GLN A 184 -13.54 -16.62 15.01
CA GLN A 184 -12.81 -17.74 15.61
C GLN A 184 -13.23 -19.10 15.06
N ALA A 185 -14.54 -19.35 14.90
CA ALA A 185 -15.06 -20.61 14.37
C ALA A 185 -14.53 -20.93 12.95
N PHE A 186 -14.29 -19.90 12.14
CA PHE A 186 -13.78 -20.07 10.77
C PHE A 186 -12.24 -20.19 10.74
N ALA A 187 -11.56 -19.47 11.63
CA ALA A 187 -10.11 -19.54 11.76
C ALA A 187 -9.63 -20.91 12.27
N GLU A 188 -10.36 -21.52 13.20
CA GLU A 188 -10.02 -22.83 13.77
C GLU A 188 -10.39 -23.99 12.84
N SER A 189 -11.43 -23.82 12.00
CA SER A 189 -11.88 -24.86 11.06
C SER A 189 -11.07 -24.90 9.76
N THR A 190 -10.36 -23.84 9.42
CA THR A 190 -9.61 -23.74 8.16
C THR A 190 -8.10 -23.68 8.38
N THR A 191 -7.34 -24.28 7.47
CA THR A 191 -5.87 -24.27 7.50
C THR A 191 -5.25 -23.15 6.67
N HIS A 192 -6.05 -22.21 6.16
CA HIS A 192 -5.61 -21.15 5.24
C HIS A 192 -4.46 -20.31 5.79
N PHE A 193 -4.50 -20.01 7.10
CA PHE A 193 -3.44 -19.25 7.75
C PHE A 193 -2.12 -20.02 7.77
N LYS A 194 -2.15 -21.32 8.13
CA LYS A 194 -0.96 -22.18 8.12
C LYS A 194 -0.41 -22.40 6.71
N ASP A 195 -1.30 -22.57 5.72
CA ASP A 195 -0.93 -22.69 4.31
C ASP A 195 -0.19 -21.44 3.84
N ALA A 196 -0.72 -20.25 4.15
CA ALA A 196 -0.09 -18.99 3.80
C ALA A 196 1.25 -18.76 4.51
N LEU A 197 1.44 -19.26 5.75
CA LEU A 197 2.75 -19.21 6.43
C LEU A 197 3.78 -20.04 5.66
N ASN A 198 3.41 -21.24 5.23
CA ASN A 198 4.29 -22.12 4.46
C ASN A 198 4.59 -21.55 3.06
N GLU A 199 3.59 -20.96 2.39
CA GLU A 199 3.78 -20.34 1.08
C GLU A 199 4.66 -19.08 1.12
N VAL A 200 4.39 -18.16 2.05
CA VAL A 200 5.00 -16.81 2.06
C VAL A 200 6.25 -16.76 2.92
N LEU A 201 6.19 -17.19 4.19
CA LEU A 201 7.37 -17.19 5.07
C LEU A 201 8.31 -18.36 4.77
N GLY A 202 7.75 -19.52 4.42
CA GLY A 202 8.52 -20.71 4.08
C GLY A 202 9.04 -20.75 2.64
N GLU A 203 8.77 -19.73 1.81
CA GLU A 203 9.04 -19.74 0.36
C GLU A 203 8.53 -21.03 -0.33
N GLY A 204 7.37 -21.54 0.11
CA GLY A 204 6.78 -22.80 -0.37
C GLY A 204 7.22 -24.07 0.38
N LYS A 205 8.12 -23.95 1.37
CA LYS A 205 8.53 -25.08 2.24
C LYS A 205 7.54 -25.25 3.39
N ARG A 206 7.17 -26.51 3.69
CA ARG A 206 6.29 -26.86 4.80
C ARG A 206 7.04 -26.91 6.13
N ILE A 207 7.21 -25.74 6.75
CA ILE A 207 7.91 -25.56 8.02
C ILE A 207 6.91 -25.47 9.20
N PHE A 208 5.65 -25.07 8.92
CA PHE A 208 4.60 -24.73 9.89
C PHE A 208 3.50 -25.78 10.08
#